data_AF-A0A1I5RB51-F1
#
_entry.id   AF-A0A1I5RB51-F1
#
_cell.length_a   1.000
_cell.length_b   1.000
_cell.length_c   1.000
_cell.angle_alpha   90.00
_cell.angle_beta   90.00
_cell.angle_gamma   90.00
#
_symmetry.space_group_name_H-M   'P 1'
#
loop_
_entity.id
_entity.type
_entity.pdbx_description
1 polymer ?
#
loop_
_entity_poly.entity_id
_entity_poly.type
_entity_poly.pdbx_seq_one_letter_code
_entity_poly.pdbx_strand_id
1 'polypeptide(L)' 'MSSLLFALMRENPIPGLAVASLNVVIALCLMALSLLLGITIAMIAWAHSLATREPAPVQLERRTVA' A
#
# COMPACT_ATOMS: atom_id res chain seq x y z
N MET A 1 26.37 -19.00 34.25
CA MET A 1 26.48 -17.53 34.08
C MET A 1 25.46 -17.03 33.04
N SER A 2 24.16 -17.17 33.33
CA SER A 2 23.06 -16.83 32.40
C SER A 2 21.95 -15.98 33.03
N SER A 3 22.06 -15.65 34.33
CA SER A 3 21.07 -14.85 35.05
C SER A 3 21.16 -13.34 34.77
N LEU A 4 22.32 -12.84 34.33
CA LEU A 4 22.53 -11.42 34.04
C LEU A 4 21.73 -10.95 32.82
N LEU A 5 21.62 -11.74 31.76
CA LEU A 5 20.81 -11.41 30.57
C LEU A 5 19.31 -11.46 30.88
N PHE A 6 18.89 -12.38 31.74
CA PHE A 6 17.50 -12.50 32.18
C PHE A 6 17.09 -11.37 33.15
N ALA A 7 18.00 -10.96 34.03
CA ALA A 7 17.82 -9.78 34.88
C ALA A 7 17.80 -8.48 34.04
N LEU A 8 18.70 -8.34 33.06
CA LEU A 8 18.68 -7.20 32.13
C LEU A 8 17.38 -7.16 31.31
N MET A 9 16.84 -8.33 30.91
CA MET A 9 15.54 -8.41 30.23
C MET A 9 14.38 -7.97 31.14
N ARG A 10 14.46 -8.31 32.42
CA ARG A 10 13.41 -8.01 33.39
C ARG A 10 13.39 -6.54 33.83
N GLU A 11 14.54 -5.87 33.85
CA GLU A 11 14.67 -4.45 34.22
C GLU A 11 14.37 -3.47 33.08
N ASN A 12 14.38 -3.92 31.83
CA ASN A 12 14.12 -3.07 30.67
C ASN A 12 12.61 -3.04 30.32
N PRO A 13 12.08 -1.95 29.73
CA PRO A 13 10.68 -1.81 29.31
C PRO A 13 10.37 -2.66 28.05
N ILE A 14 10.82 -3.91 28.04
CA ILE A 14 10.67 -4.90 26.97
C ILE A 14 9.21 -5.12 26.56
N PRO A 15 8.22 -5.19 27.46
CA PRO A 15 6.83 -5.30 27.02
C PRO A 15 6.38 -4.05 26.24
N GLY A 16 6.85 -2.85 26.60
CA GLY A 16 6.56 -1.63 25.87
C GLY A 16 7.24 -1.59 24.49
N LEU A 17 8.49 -2.04 24.41
CA LEU A 17 9.24 -2.10 23.15
C LEU A 17 8.66 -3.15 22.19
N ALA A 18 8.21 -4.29 22.72
CA ALA A 18 7.55 -5.34 21.93
C ALA A 18 6.18 -4.90 21.40
N VAL A 19 5.41 -4.16 22.20
CA VAL A 19 4.13 -3.60 21.75
C VAL A 19 4.35 -2.48 20.72
N ALA A 20 5.36 -1.62 20.92
CA ALA A 20 5.70 -0.58 19.96
C ALA A 20 6.18 -1.16 18.62
N SER A 21 7.04 -2.18 18.64
CA SER A 21 7.50 -2.85 17.42
C SER A 21 6.36 -3.54 16.68
N LEU A 22 5.46 -4.22 17.41
CA LEU A 22 4.27 -4.82 16.81
C LEU A 22 3.36 -3.77 16.16
N ASN A 23 3.17 -2.62 16.81
CA ASN A 23 2.39 -1.52 16.25
C ASN A 23 3.01 -0.95 14.96
N VAL A 24 4.34 -0.82 14.90
CA VAL A 24 5.06 -0.41 13.67
C VAL A 24 4.86 -1.44 12.57
N VAL A 25 4.96 -2.74 12.87
CA VAL A 25 4.71 -3.81 11.90
C VAL A 25 3.27 -3.76 11.37
N ILE A 26 2.29 -3.59 12.25
CA ILE A 26 0.88 -3.48 11.86
C ILE A 26 0.66 -2.24 10.98
N ALA A 27 1.23 -1.09 11.36
CA ALA A 27 1.13 0.14 10.57
C ALA A 27 1.73 -0.03 9.17
N LEU A 28 2.92 -0.63 9.06
CA LEU A 28 3.55 -0.97 7.78
C LEU A 28 2.68 -1.93 6.96
N CYS A 29 2.08 -2.94 7.60
CA CYS A 29 1.21 -3.91 6.93
C CYS A 29 -0.05 -3.24 6.37
N LEU A 30 -0.71 -2.38 7.17
CA LEU A 30 -1.88 -1.62 6.74
C LEU A 30 -1.55 -0.64 5.62
N MET A 31 -0.42 0.05 5.72
CA MET A 31 0.07 0.95 4.66
C MET A 31 0.31 0.18 3.36
N ALA A 32 1.00 -0.97 3.43
CA ALA A 32 1.27 -1.81 2.27
C ALA A 32 -0.03 -2.37 1.64
N LEU A 33 -0.97 -2.85 2.46
CA LEU A 33 -2.28 -3.32 1.98
C LEU A 33 -3.06 -2.19 1.31
N SER A 34 -3.09 -0.99 1.91
CA SER A 34 -3.75 0.17 1.33
C SER A 34 -3.14 0.55 -0.01
N LEU A 35 -1.81 0.58 -0.10
CA LEU A 35 -1.09 0.88 -1.34
C LEU A 35 -1.38 -0.17 -2.41
N LEU A 36 -1.34 -1.46 -2.04
CA LEU A 36 -1.63 -2.57 -2.93
C LEU A 36 -3.06 -2.52 -3.46
N LEU A 37 -4.03 -2.18 -2.60
CA LEU A 37 -5.43 -2.01 -2.98
C LEU A 37 -5.60 -0.87 -3.98
N GLY A 38 -4.97 0.29 -3.70
CA GLY A 38 -5.00 1.44 -4.61
C GLY A 38 -4.38 1.12 -5.97
N ILE A 39 -3.24 0.45 -6.00
CA ILE A 39 -2.58 0.00 -7.24
C ILE A 39 -3.49 -0.97 -7.99
N THR A 40 -4.12 -1.92 -7.30
CA THR A 40 -5.03 -2.89 -7.92
C THR A 40 -6.22 -2.19 -8.55
N ILE A 41 -6.85 -1.23 -7.85
CA ILE A 41 -7.97 -0.45 -8.39
C ILE A 41 -7.51 0.38 -9.60
N ALA A 42 -6.36 1.06 -9.50
CA ALA A 42 -5.81 1.84 -10.60
C ALA A 42 -5.52 0.97 -11.83
N MET A 43 -4.95 -0.23 -11.63
CA MET A 43 -4.70 -1.21 -12.68
C MET A 43 -5.99 -1.69 -13.34
N ILE A 44 -7.04 -1.99 -12.55
CA ILE A 44 -8.35 -2.40 -13.08
C ILE A 44 -8.98 -1.26 -13.87
N ALA A 45 -8.96 -0.04 -13.35
CA ALA A 45 -9.49 1.14 -14.03
C ALA A 45 -8.73 1.42 -15.33
N TRP A 46 -7.40 1.31 -15.31
CA TRP A 46 -6.55 1.45 -16.48
C TRP A 46 -6.84 0.37 -17.52
N ALA A 47 -6.91 -0.90 -17.11
CA ALA A 47 -7.25 -2.01 -17.99
C ALA A 47 -8.63 -1.85 -18.61
N HIS A 48 -9.62 -1.40 -17.83
CA HIS A 48 -10.97 -1.12 -18.34
C HIS A 48 -10.95 0.08 -19.30
N SER A 49 -10.17 1.12 -19.02
CA SER A 49 -9.99 2.24 -19.95
C SER A 49 -9.33 1.79 -21.25
N LEU A 50 -8.35 0.90 -21.23
CA LEU A 50 -7.76 0.32 -22.44
C LEU A 50 -8.71 -0.60 -23.19
N ALA A 51 -9.47 -1.44 -22.49
CA ALA A 51 -10.43 -2.35 -23.10
C ALA A 51 -11.62 -1.59 -23.74
N THR A 52 -12.07 -0.51 -23.10
CA THR A 52 -13.11 0.38 -23.65
C THR A 52 -12.58 1.38 -24.66
N ARG A 53 -11.28 1.67 -24.63
CA ARG A 53 -10.55 2.30 -25.72
C ARG A 53 -10.26 1.26 -26.81
N GLU A 54 -11.32 0.60 -27.28
CA GLU A 54 -11.40 0.23 -28.68
C GLU A 54 -11.02 1.45 -29.53
N PRO A 55 -10.46 1.28 -30.74
CA PRO A 55 -10.07 2.41 -31.58
C PRO A 55 -11.33 3.19 -31.94
N ALA A 56 -11.73 4.13 -31.07
CA ALA A 56 -12.61 5.20 -31.42
C ALA A 56 -11.94 5.80 -32.65
N PRO A 57 -12.59 5.75 -33.84
CA PRO A 57 -12.05 6.45 -34.98
C PRO A 57 -11.86 7.86 -34.47
N VAL A 58 -10.65 8.40 -34.66
CA VAL A 58 -10.35 9.78 -34.36
C VAL A 58 -11.47 10.58 -35.02
N GLN A 59 -12.51 10.93 -34.25
CA GLN A 59 -13.44 11.98 -34.57
C GLN A 59 -12.58 13.21 -34.35
N LEU A 60 -11.68 13.43 -35.31
CA LEU A 60 -11.43 14.74 -35.88
C LEU A 60 -12.82 15.22 -36.25
N GLU A 61 -13.50 15.74 -35.23
CA GLU A 61 -14.68 16.54 -35.35
C GLU A 61 -14.35 17.50 -36.47
N ARG A 62 -15.02 17.21 -37.58
CA ARG A 62 -14.99 17.97 -38.81
C ARG A 62 -15.45 19.37 -38.41
N ARG A 63 -14.51 20.19 -37.95
CA ARG A 63 -14.66 21.63 -37.77
C ARG A 63 -14.68 22.27 -39.16
N THR A 64 -15.60 21.80 -40.01
CA THR A 64 -16.28 22.64 -40.99
C THR A 64 -17.13 23.60 -40.18
N VAL A 65 -16.49 24.65 -39.68
CA VAL A 65 -17.17 25.91 -39.46
C VAL A 65 -17.03 26.64 -40.79
N ALA A 66 -18.17 26.79 -41.45
CA ALA A 66 -18.36 27.56 -42.67
C ALA A 66 -18.04 29.05 -42.47
#